data_AF-A0A401YN46-F1
#
_entry.id   AF-A0A401YN46-F1
#
_cell.length_a   1.000
_cell.length_b   1.000
_cell.length_c   1.000
_cell.angle_alpha   90.00
_cell.angle_beta   90.00
_cell.angle_gamma   90.00
#
_symmetry.space_group_name_H-M   'P 1'
#
loop_
_entity.id
_entity.type
_entity.pdbx_description
1 polymer ?
#
loop_
_entity_poly.entity_id
_entity_poly.type
_entity_poly.pdbx_seq_one_letter_code
_entity_poly.pdbx_strand_id
1 'polypeptide(L)'
;MSTWTAVSNLSVTLQNGDRSCDIYANGRNRIGVTIAVEPIDENAQPIRIDPEHLLANLWLVDYADESKLPWKSYASWSYTDVANEFTATPGASSGHTKASTDDDGTQRVTLYVYCSPEADPKSIGVQVRTDSGDVVKSSLNGMYHGKVTLTPRAPLSHGREDIDWDCSRTPTANGDTAGNVTTQAWNYYLSLKADENDFVSFSASRCYTDAGYDGFFAYDITPDGGRDNFYGAYVWFREPHDSAYYSPQDGHSRGQIVNFPAVNAWCDYATIYDREHPERYLCFTWVHSTAGGGWHIPNGPMPVWREYWPMKIVANDKYGNTGTFWVDGSDVTDALDIYDREP
;
A
#
# COMPACT_ATOMS: atom_id res chain seq x y z
N MET A 1 -31.13 21.27 23.77
CA MET A 1 -30.18 21.18 22.64
C MET A 1 -30.86 21.84 21.47
N SER A 2 -30.15 22.67 20.70
CA SER A 2 -30.72 23.25 19.49
C SER A 2 -31.00 22.14 18.48
N THR A 3 -32.18 22.17 17.87
CA THR A 3 -32.64 21.15 16.90
C THR A 3 -32.18 21.55 15.51
N TRP A 4 -31.65 20.61 14.73
CA TRP A 4 -31.30 20.86 13.34
C TRP A 4 -32.55 20.89 12.46
N THR A 5 -32.91 22.06 11.94
CA THR A 5 -34.15 22.22 11.16
C THR A 5 -33.88 22.53 9.69
N ALA A 6 -32.75 23.16 9.35
CA ALA A 6 -32.41 23.52 7.98
C ALA A 6 -30.90 23.55 7.72
N VAL A 7 -30.52 23.81 6.47
CA VAL A 7 -29.13 23.89 6.02
C VAL A 7 -28.95 25.18 5.23
N SER A 8 -28.02 26.04 5.64
CA SER A 8 -27.70 27.30 4.97
C SER A 8 -26.69 27.15 3.82
N ASN A 9 -25.90 26.08 3.86
CA ASN A 9 -24.96 25.73 2.80
C ASN A 9 -24.78 24.22 2.71
N LEU A 10 -24.80 23.70 1.48
CA LEU A 10 -24.51 22.30 1.18
C LEU A 10 -23.66 22.24 -0.09
N SER A 11 -22.45 21.69 0.03
CA SER A 11 -21.57 21.50 -1.12
C SER A 11 -20.80 20.19 -1.05
N VAL A 12 -20.39 19.72 -2.22
CA VAL A 12 -19.62 18.48 -2.40
C VAL A 12 -18.42 18.77 -3.30
N THR A 13 -17.22 18.38 -2.87
CA THR A 13 -15.95 18.55 -3.58
C THR A 13 -15.10 17.30 -3.41
N LEU A 14 -14.10 17.12 -4.26
CA LEU A 14 -13.06 16.14 -4.00
C LEU A 14 -12.17 16.63 -2.84
N GLN A 15 -11.44 15.71 -2.21
CA GLN A 15 -10.56 16.02 -1.08
C GLN A 15 -9.45 17.03 -1.43
N ASN A 16 -9.04 17.08 -2.70
CA ASN A 16 -8.10 18.08 -3.23
C ASN A 16 -8.77 19.42 -3.62
N GLY A 17 -10.09 19.56 -3.42
CA GLY A 17 -10.87 20.73 -3.79
C GLY A 17 -11.47 20.70 -5.20
N ASP A 18 -11.05 19.75 -6.04
CA ASP A 18 -11.52 19.67 -7.42
C ASP A 18 -12.99 19.21 -7.51
N ARG A 19 -13.55 19.35 -8.71
CA ARG A 19 -14.93 18.94 -9.05
C ARG A 19 -15.00 17.70 -9.93
N SER A 20 -13.86 17.22 -10.40
CA SER A 20 -13.80 16.02 -11.23
C SER A 20 -12.45 15.37 -11.14
N CYS A 21 -12.42 14.05 -11.22
CA CYS A 21 -11.20 13.30 -11.41
C CYS A 21 -11.49 11.97 -12.08
N ASP A 22 -10.42 11.29 -12.44
CA ASP A 22 -10.50 9.90 -12.86
C ASP A 22 -10.43 8.97 -11.63
N ILE A 23 -10.86 7.72 -11.81
CA ILE A 23 -10.78 6.68 -10.78
C ILE A 23 -10.51 5.34 -11.46
N TYR A 24 -9.61 4.51 -10.92
CA TYR A 24 -9.47 3.15 -11.43
C TYR A 24 -10.65 2.29 -10.98
N ALA A 25 -11.35 1.70 -11.94
CA ALA A 25 -12.55 0.90 -11.75
C ALA A 25 -12.22 -0.53 -11.29
N ASN A 26 -11.37 -0.67 -10.27
CA ASN A 26 -10.85 -1.95 -9.77
C ASN A 26 -11.50 -2.38 -8.44
N GLY A 27 -12.52 -1.64 -7.98
CA GLY A 27 -13.18 -1.85 -6.68
C GLY A 27 -12.33 -1.52 -5.45
N ARG A 28 -11.07 -1.11 -5.65
CA ARG A 28 -10.09 -0.85 -4.59
C ARG A 28 -9.72 0.63 -4.50
N ASN A 29 -9.58 1.33 -5.62
CA ASN A 29 -9.29 2.76 -5.63
C ASN A 29 -10.47 3.52 -5.00
N ARG A 30 -10.18 4.32 -3.97
CA ARG A 30 -11.18 5.05 -3.19
C ARG A 30 -10.95 6.55 -3.27
N ILE A 31 -11.82 7.26 -3.96
CA ILE A 31 -11.72 8.72 -4.09
C ILE A 31 -12.44 9.40 -2.92
N GLY A 32 -11.69 10.22 -2.18
CA GLY A 32 -12.23 11.05 -1.10
C GLY A 32 -13.12 12.16 -1.64
N VAL A 33 -14.39 12.12 -1.26
CA VAL A 33 -15.41 13.14 -1.54
C VAL A 33 -15.74 13.84 -0.23
N THR A 34 -15.42 15.12 -0.15
CA THR A 34 -15.69 15.98 0.99
C THR A 34 -17.02 16.70 0.80
N ILE A 35 -17.91 16.54 1.78
CA ILE A 35 -19.17 17.24 1.89
C ILE A 35 -19.01 18.31 2.95
N ALA A 36 -19.34 19.56 2.61
CA ALA A 36 -19.46 20.65 3.56
C ALA A 36 -20.94 20.96 3.80
N VAL A 37 -21.34 21.02 5.07
CA VAL A 37 -22.70 21.29 5.53
C VAL A 37 -22.64 22.41 6.57
N GLU A 38 -23.51 23.41 6.46
CA GLU A 38 -23.74 24.40 7.51
C GLU A 38 -25.15 24.22 8.07
N PRO A 39 -25.29 23.53 9.22
CA PRO A 39 -26.58 23.31 9.84
C PRO A 39 -27.07 24.55 10.58
N ILE A 40 -28.37 24.81 10.49
CA ILE A 40 -29.04 25.91 11.21
C ILE A 40 -30.26 25.40 12.00
N ASP A 41 -30.60 26.11 13.07
CA ASP A 41 -31.82 25.89 13.85
C ASP A 41 -33.03 26.66 13.31
N GLU A 42 -34.18 26.55 14.00
CA GLU A 42 -35.44 27.24 13.66
C GLU A 42 -35.34 28.77 13.66
N ASN A 43 -34.32 29.34 14.31
CA ASN A 43 -34.06 30.78 14.38
C ASN A 43 -32.98 31.20 13.36
N ALA A 44 -32.66 30.34 12.40
CA ALA A 44 -31.60 30.51 11.41
C ALA A 44 -30.21 30.75 12.05
N GLN A 45 -29.98 30.28 13.27
CA GLN A 45 -28.68 30.36 13.92
C GLN A 45 -27.84 29.14 13.52
N PRO A 46 -26.56 29.30 13.16
CA PRO A 46 -25.65 28.19 12.94
C PRO A 46 -25.56 27.32 14.19
N ILE A 47 -25.66 26.01 14.00
CA ILE A 47 -25.50 25.04 15.07
C ILE A 47 -24.48 23.99 14.69
N ARG A 48 -23.86 23.40 15.71
CA ARG A 48 -22.98 22.26 15.55
C ARG A 48 -23.73 20.98 15.89
N ILE A 49 -23.71 20.05 14.94
CA ILE A 49 -24.30 18.72 15.07
C ILE A 49 -23.21 17.72 15.44
N ASP A 50 -23.58 16.71 16.22
CA ASP A 50 -22.71 15.57 16.44
C ASP A 50 -22.30 14.91 15.10
N PRO A 51 -21.01 14.63 14.86
CA PRO A 51 -20.55 14.05 13.59
C PRO A 51 -21.20 12.70 13.23
N GLU A 52 -21.48 11.84 14.21
CA GLU A 52 -22.12 10.54 13.96
C GLU A 52 -23.58 10.74 13.55
N HIS A 53 -24.27 11.69 14.21
CA HIS A 53 -25.64 12.06 13.84
C HIS A 53 -25.74 12.68 12.44
N LEU A 54 -24.79 13.54 12.07
CA LEU A 54 -24.71 14.11 10.72
C LEU A 54 -24.47 13.00 9.68
N LEU A 55 -23.50 12.10 9.94
CA LEU A 55 -23.18 10.98 9.05
C LEU A 55 -24.37 10.04 8.84
N ALA A 56 -25.11 9.74 9.92
CA ALA A 56 -26.31 8.88 9.86
C ALA A 56 -27.47 9.47 9.04
N ASN A 57 -27.44 10.79 8.80
CA ASN A 57 -28.45 11.52 8.05
C ASN A 57 -27.94 12.09 6.72
N LEU A 58 -26.80 11.60 6.23
CA LEU A 58 -26.16 12.04 4.99
C LEU A 58 -26.01 10.86 4.02
N TRP A 59 -26.35 11.09 2.75
CA TRP A 59 -26.20 10.11 1.68
C TRP A 59 -25.59 10.73 0.43
N LEU A 60 -24.69 9.99 -0.23
CA LEU A 60 -24.31 10.31 -1.61
C LEU A 60 -25.43 9.88 -2.55
N VAL A 61 -25.73 10.71 -3.54
CA VAL A 61 -26.80 10.47 -4.51
C VAL A 61 -26.28 10.67 -5.93
N ASP A 62 -26.91 10.02 -6.89
CA ASP A 62 -26.75 10.40 -8.28
C ASP A 62 -27.27 11.82 -8.46
N TYR A 63 -26.46 12.66 -9.09
CA TYR A 63 -26.79 14.08 -9.23
C TYR A 63 -28.03 14.32 -10.10
N ALA A 64 -28.28 13.49 -11.11
CA ALA A 64 -29.33 13.69 -12.09
C ALA A 64 -30.68 13.12 -11.63
N ASP A 65 -30.70 11.88 -11.14
CA ASP A 65 -31.95 11.19 -10.76
C ASP A 65 -32.20 11.11 -9.24
N GLU A 66 -31.24 11.59 -8.44
CA GLU A 66 -31.32 11.64 -6.97
C GLU A 66 -31.42 10.27 -6.28
N SER A 67 -31.16 9.19 -7.01
CA SER A 67 -31.06 7.85 -6.43
C SER A 67 -29.88 7.76 -5.47
N LYS A 68 -30.09 7.13 -4.31
CA LYS A 68 -29.02 6.94 -3.33
C LYS A 68 -27.96 5.98 -3.89
N LEU A 69 -26.69 6.35 -3.77
CA LEU A 69 -25.63 5.40 -4.00
C LEU A 69 -25.69 4.31 -2.91
N PRO A 70 -25.36 3.06 -3.25
CA PRO A 70 -25.22 1.99 -2.27
C PRO A 70 -24.09 2.24 -1.25
N TRP A 71 -24.41 2.07 0.04
CA TRP A 71 -23.44 2.12 1.15
C TRP A 71 -22.75 0.78 1.35
N LYS A 72 -21.42 0.75 1.39
CA LYS A 72 -20.58 -0.43 1.67
C LYS A 72 -21.02 -1.68 0.87
N SER A 73 -21.25 -1.50 -0.42
CA SER A 73 -21.76 -2.51 -1.35
C SER A 73 -20.75 -2.88 -2.44
N TYR A 74 -21.09 -3.89 -3.24
CA TYR A 74 -20.38 -4.33 -4.44
C TYR A 74 -21.10 -3.91 -5.74
N ALA A 75 -21.98 -2.91 -5.66
CA ALA A 75 -22.65 -2.36 -6.84
C ALA A 75 -21.67 -1.54 -7.72
N SER A 76 -22.09 -1.21 -8.95
CA SER A 76 -21.25 -0.50 -9.93
C SER A 76 -20.61 0.77 -9.38
N TRP A 77 -21.37 1.55 -8.62
CA TRP A 77 -20.87 2.65 -7.79
C TRP A 77 -21.29 2.41 -6.36
N SER A 78 -20.38 2.59 -5.41
CA SER A 78 -20.65 2.46 -3.98
C SER A 78 -19.78 3.44 -3.19
N TYR A 79 -20.12 3.66 -1.92
CA TYR A 79 -19.31 4.51 -1.04
C TYR A 79 -19.25 4.00 0.41
N THR A 80 -18.28 4.51 1.16
CA THR A 80 -18.00 4.15 2.56
C THR A 80 -17.42 5.33 3.33
N ASP A 81 -17.41 5.29 4.66
CA ASP A 81 -16.72 6.23 5.55
C ASP A 81 -15.26 5.83 5.84
N VAL A 82 -14.85 4.62 5.44
CA VAL A 82 -13.53 4.07 5.75
C VAL A 82 -12.57 4.25 4.58
N ALA A 83 -11.45 4.94 4.80
CA ALA A 83 -10.32 4.97 3.86
C ALA A 83 -9.69 3.58 3.70
N ASN A 84 -8.96 3.37 2.61
CA ASN A 84 -8.00 2.27 2.52
C ASN A 84 -6.65 2.84 2.05
N GLU A 85 -5.69 1.95 1.81
CA GLU A 85 -4.36 2.30 1.31
C GLU A 85 -4.37 2.85 -0.14
N PHE A 86 -5.47 2.71 -0.89
CA PHE A 86 -5.57 3.04 -2.32
C PHE A 86 -6.39 4.32 -2.58
N THR A 87 -6.06 5.40 -1.89
CA THR A 87 -6.84 6.66 -1.92
C THR A 87 -6.27 7.74 -2.85
N ALA A 88 -5.19 7.45 -3.58
CA ALA A 88 -4.61 8.40 -4.51
C ALA A 88 -5.56 8.68 -5.70
N THR A 89 -5.56 9.93 -6.16
CA THR A 89 -6.31 10.37 -7.34
C THR A 89 -5.41 10.29 -8.58
N PRO A 90 -5.79 9.53 -9.63
CA PRO A 90 -5.04 9.48 -10.88
C PRO A 90 -4.87 10.86 -11.53
N GLY A 91 -3.65 11.20 -11.92
CA GLY A 91 -3.33 12.47 -12.60
C GLY A 91 -3.34 13.71 -11.70
N ALA A 92 -3.58 13.57 -10.40
CA ALA A 92 -3.39 14.67 -9.45
C ALA A 92 -1.94 14.68 -8.98
N SER A 93 -1.24 15.81 -9.17
CA SER A 93 0.05 16.06 -8.52
C SER A 93 -0.14 15.95 -7.00
N SER A 94 0.78 15.26 -6.32
CA SER A 94 0.78 14.95 -4.88
C SER A 94 0.87 16.21 -3.99
N GLY A 95 -0.13 17.07 -4.03
CA GLY A 95 -0.36 18.15 -3.09
C GLY A 95 -1.22 17.63 -1.95
N HIS A 96 -0.59 17.16 -0.87
CA HIS A 96 -1.30 16.81 0.36
C HIS A 96 -1.98 18.05 0.93
N THR A 97 -3.26 18.23 0.61
CA THR A 97 -4.07 19.28 1.24
C THR A 97 -4.58 18.71 2.56
N LYS A 98 -3.91 19.05 3.66
CA LYS A 98 -4.42 18.78 5.02
C LYS A 98 -5.74 19.52 5.18
N ALA A 99 -6.77 18.82 5.64
CA ALA A 99 -8.04 19.43 6.00
C ALA A 99 -7.81 20.53 7.06
N SER A 100 -8.19 21.76 6.74
CA SER A 100 -8.36 22.82 7.73
C SER A 100 -9.73 22.67 8.38
N THR A 101 -9.76 22.81 9.70
CA THR A 101 -10.98 23.21 10.41
C THR A 101 -11.13 24.70 10.21
N ASP A 102 -12.10 25.10 9.39
CA ASP A 102 -12.47 26.51 9.25
C ASP A 102 -13.38 26.87 10.44
N ASP A 103 -13.11 28.00 11.06
CA ASP A 103 -13.78 28.52 12.27
C ASP A 103 -15.20 29.08 11.99
N ASP A 104 -15.77 28.81 10.80
CA ASP A 104 -16.97 29.45 10.24
C ASP A 104 -18.26 28.64 10.46
N GLY A 105 -18.26 27.64 11.36
CA GLY A 105 -19.43 26.80 11.63
C GLY A 105 -19.72 25.72 10.56
N THR A 106 -18.99 25.70 9.45
CA THR A 106 -19.08 24.64 8.43
C THR A 106 -18.57 23.30 8.98
N GLN A 107 -19.40 22.26 8.90
CA GLN A 107 -19.02 20.89 9.23
C GLN A 107 -18.66 20.13 7.95
N ARG A 108 -17.53 19.40 7.99
CA ARG A 108 -17.03 18.62 6.86
C ARG A 108 -17.10 17.13 7.16
N VAL A 109 -17.64 16.35 6.23
CA VAL A 109 -17.65 14.88 6.25
C VAL A 109 -16.95 14.39 4.99
N THR A 110 -16.02 13.44 5.12
CA THR A 110 -15.38 12.82 3.94
C THR A 110 -15.89 11.39 3.79
N LEU A 111 -16.36 11.08 2.59
CA LEU A 111 -16.81 9.75 2.18
C LEU A 111 -15.94 9.28 1.01
N TYR A 112 -15.68 7.98 0.95
CA TYR A 112 -14.84 7.37 -0.07
C TYR A 112 -15.69 6.64 -1.09
N VAL A 113 -15.62 7.10 -2.35
CA VAL A 113 -16.34 6.51 -3.48
C VAL A 113 -15.43 5.54 -4.22
N TYR A 114 -15.98 4.40 -4.61
CA TYR A 114 -15.31 3.40 -5.43
C TYR A 114 -16.29 2.80 -6.44
N CYS A 115 -15.76 2.20 -7.50
CA CYS A 115 -16.56 1.60 -8.57
C CYS A 115 -16.02 0.24 -9.02
N SER A 116 -16.92 -0.60 -9.54
CA SER A 116 -16.58 -1.86 -10.17
C SER A 116 -16.02 -1.65 -11.58
N PRO A 117 -15.36 -2.65 -12.18
CA PRO A 117 -15.03 -2.62 -13.60
C PRO A 117 -16.26 -2.28 -14.45
N GLU A 118 -16.03 -1.63 -15.59
CA GLU A 118 -17.05 -1.26 -16.58
C GLU A 118 -18.13 -0.28 -16.09
N ALA A 119 -17.94 0.36 -14.93
CA ALA A 119 -18.81 1.45 -14.51
C ALA A 119 -18.80 2.59 -15.54
N ASP A 120 -19.95 3.26 -15.70
CA ASP A 120 -20.05 4.51 -16.48
C ASP A 120 -19.64 5.72 -15.62
N PRO A 121 -19.23 6.84 -16.25
CA PRO A 121 -18.99 8.09 -15.54
C PRO A 121 -20.16 8.50 -14.64
N LYS A 122 -19.87 8.96 -13.44
CA LYS A 122 -20.89 9.30 -12.43
C LYS A 122 -20.76 10.74 -11.96
N SER A 123 -21.85 11.49 -12.04
CA SER A 123 -22.01 12.76 -11.33
C SER A 123 -22.65 12.49 -9.97
N ILE A 124 -21.96 12.83 -8.89
CA ILE A 124 -22.38 12.55 -7.52
C ILE A 124 -22.73 13.85 -6.82
N GLY A 125 -23.94 13.89 -6.29
CA GLY A 125 -24.45 14.90 -5.38
C GLY A 125 -24.50 14.39 -3.94
N VAL A 126 -25.16 15.16 -3.08
CA VAL A 126 -25.38 14.77 -1.67
C VAL A 126 -26.80 15.09 -1.25
N GLN A 127 -27.35 14.25 -0.40
CA GLN A 127 -28.62 14.45 0.30
C GLN A 127 -28.36 14.45 1.80
N VAL A 128 -28.97 15.39 2.52
CA VAL A 128 -29.01 15.41 3.98
C VAL A 128 -30.45 15.46 4.48
N ARG A 129 -30.71 14.87 5.64
CA ARG A 129 -32.02 14.92 6.30
C ARG A 129 -31.89 15.58 7.68
N THR A 130 -32.66 16.64 7.91
CA THR A 130 -32.65 17.38 9.18
C THR A 130 -33.44 16.64 10.28
N ASP A 131 -33.37 17.12 11.53
CA ASP A 131 -34.16 16.57 12.64
C ASP A 131 -35.66 16.84 12.47
N SER A 132 -36.04 17.89 11.73
CA SER A 132 -37.43 18.15 11.33
C SER A 132 -37.96 17.15 10.30
N GLY A 133 -37.09 16.32 9.71
CA GLY A 133 -37.42 15.37 8.65
C GLY A 133 -37.32 15.97 7.25
N ASP A 134 -36.96 17.24 7.12
CA ASP A 134 -36.76 17.90 5.83
C ASP A 134 -35.55 17.31 5.11
N VAL A 135 -35.67 17.18 3.79
CA VAL A 135 -34.62 16.62 2.94
C VAL A 135 -34.05 17.72 2.08
N VAL A 136 -32.77 18.00 2.26
CA VAL A 136 -32.03 19.00 1.48
C VAL A 136 -31.05 18.27 0.57
N LYS A 137 -31.00 18.68 -0.70
CA LYS A 137 -30.18 18.03 -1.73
C LYS A 137 -29.29 19.02 -2.45
N SER A 138 -28.08 18.54 -2.75
CA SER A 138 -27.20 19.06 -3.78
C SER A 138 -27.31 18.15 -5.01
N SER A 139 -28.20 18.51 -5.94
CA SER A 139 -28.58 17.70 -7.11
C SER A 139 -29.02 18.61 -8.27
N LEU A 140 -29.38 18.02 -9.41
CA LEU A 140 -29.90 18.75 -10.56
C LEU A 140 -31.20 19.51 -10.22
N ASN A 141 -32.08 18.90 -9.41
CA ASN A 141 -33.38 19.45 -9.02
C ASN A 141 -33.42 19.92 -7.54
N GLY A 142 -32.27 19.90 -6.86
CA GLY A 142 -32.14 20.24 -5.45
C GLY A 142 -32.06 21.74 -5.19
N MET A 143 -32.10 22.12 -3.90
CA MET A 143 -31.85 23.50 -3.46
C MET A 143 -30.41 23.93 -3.72
N TYR A 144 -29.48 22.98 -3.70
CA TYR A 144 -28.08 23.18 -4.02
C TYR A 144 -27.72 22.40 -5.29
N HIS A 145 -26.66 22.82 -5.98
CA HIS A 145 -26.28 22.27 -7.29
C HIS A 145 -24.82 21.79 -7.36
N GLY A 146 -24.13 21.72 -6.23
CA GLY A 146 -22.78 21.17 -6.16
C GLY A 146 -22.75 19.69 -6.56
N LYS A 147 -21.73 19.31 -7.33
CA LYS A 147 -21.44 17.92 -7.67
C LYS A 147 -19.96 17.66 -7.79
N VAL A 148 -19.59 16.39 -7.74
CA VAL A 148 -18.32 15.88 -8.25
C VAL A 148 -18.57 14.91 -9.40
N THR A 149 -17.66 14.84 -10.36
CA THR A 149 -17.75 13.91 -11.50
C THR A 149 -16.58 12.95 -11.48
N LEU A 150 -16.85 11.66 -11.43
CA LEU A 150 -15.83 10.62 -11.44
C LEU A 150 -15.88 9.86 -12.77
N THR A 151 -14.74 9.83 -13.46
CA THR A 151 -14.61 9.12 -14.74
C THR A 151 -13.81 7.83 -14.53
N PRO A 152 -14.44 6.66 -14.69
CA PRO A 152 -13.77 5.38 -14.48
C PRO A 152 -12.75 5.11 -15.58
N ARG A 153 -11.57 4.64 -15.17
CA ARG A 153 -10.53 4.06 -16.01
C ARG A 153 -10.53 2.55 -15.84
N ALA A 154 -10.20 1.83 -16.91
CA ALA A 154 -10.03 0.39 -16.84
C ALA A 154 -8.96 0.03 -15.79
N PRO A 155 -9.15 -1.05 -15.00
CA PRO A 155 -8.11 -1.58 -14.13
C PRO A 155 -6.82 -1.83 -14.92
N LEU A 156 -5.69 -1.45 -14.33
CA LEU A 156 -4.36 -1.76 -14.87
C LEU A 156 -3.83 -3.04 -14.21
N SER A 157 -3.07 -3.83 -14.97
CA SER A 157 -2.23 -4.89 -14.40
C SER A 157 -0.80 -4.67 -14.83
N HIS A 158 0.12 -4.68 -13.87
CA HIS A 158 1.53 -4.42 -14.10
C HIS A 158 2.25 -5.71 -14.49
N GLY A 159 2.95 -5.69 -15.61
CA GLY A 159 3.79 -6.78 -16.12
C GLY A 159 5.29 -6.52 -15.92
N ARG A 160 6.14 -7.41 -16.47
CA ARG A 160 7.59 -7.29 -16.32
C ARG A 160 8.17 -5.99 -16.91
N GLU A 161 7.51 -5.47 -17.95
CA GLU A 161 7.93 -4.25 -18.65
C GLU A 161 7.69 -2.97 -17.84
N ASP A 162 6.74 -2.99 -16.90
CA ASP A 162 6.34 -1.83 -16.07
C ASP A 162 7.23 -1.63 -14.84
N ILE A 163 8.08 -2.59 -14.54
CA ILE A 163 8.89 -2.61 -13.31
C ILE A 163 10.37 -2.41 -13.57
N ASP A 164 11.02 -1.80 -12.59
CA ASP A 164 12.47 -1.85 -12.42
C ASP A 164 12.84 -2.96 -11.42
N TRP A 165 13.97 -3.59 -11.71
CA TRP A 165 14.56 -4.66 -10.92
C TRP A 165 16.04 -4.38 -10.77
N ASP A 166 16.33 -3.38 -9.95
CA ASP A 166 17.69 -2.90 -9.79
C ASP A 166 18.41 -3.67 -8.71
N CYS A 167 19.70 -3.91 -8.92
CA CYS A 167 20.57 -4.57 -7.96
C CYS A 167 21.71 -3.63 -7.56
N SER A 168 21.99 -3.55 -6.26
CA SER A 168 23.19 -2.88 -5.75
C SER A 168 23.78 -3.66 -4.58
N ARG A 169 25.10 -3.63 -4.48
CA ARG A 169 25.82 -4.21 -3.36
C ARG A 169 25.46 -3.48 -2.06
N THR A 170 25.23 -4.23 -0.99
CA THR A 170 24.93 -3.69 0.34
C THR A 170 26.00 -4.11 1.36
N PRO A 171 26.37 -3.23 2.32
CA PRO A 171 27.29 -3.60 3.38
C PRO A 171 26.67 -4.62 4.34
N THR A 172 27.52 -5.48 4.90
CA THR A 172 27.17 -6.37 6.00
C THR A 172 27.67 -5.81 7.34
N ALA A 173 27.05 -6.21 8.45
CA ALA A 173 27.37 -5.69 9.79
C ALA A 173 28.79 -6.04 10.25
N ASN A 174 29.30 -7.22 9.86
CA ASN A 174 30.66 -7.65 10.17
C ASN A 174 31.69 -7.28 9.08
N GLY A 175 31.26 -6.60 8.02
CA GLY A 175 32.06 -6.37 6.81
C GLY A 175 32.27 -7.62 5.96
N ASP A 176 32.90 -7.45 4.80
CA ASP A 176 33.04 -8.53 3.80
C ASP A 176 33.85 -9.75 4.29
N THR A 177 34.62 -9.60 5.36
CA THR A 177 35.51 -10.65 5.88
C THR A 177 35.58 -10.57 7.40
N ALA A 178 35.15 -11.64 8.06
CA ALA A 178 35.20 -11.80 9.50
C ALA A 178 35.80 -13.18 9.84
N GLY A 179 37.06 -13.20 10.25
CA GLY A 179 37.77 -14.46 10.55
C GLY A 179 37.99 -15.33 9.30
N ASN A 180 37.45 -16.55 9.31
CA ASN A 180 37.50 -17.50 8.19
C ASN A 180 36.24 -17.46 7.31
N VAL A 181 35.36 -16.47 7.53
CA VAL A 181 34.13 -16.29 6.78
C VAL A 181 34.22 -15.03 5.93
N THR A 182 33.90 -15.15 4.64
CA THR A 182 33.68 -14.00 3.77
C THR A 182 32.21 -13.91 3.42
N THR A 183 31.60 -12.74 3.51
CA THR A 183 30.17 -12.59 3.23
C THR A 183 29.95 -11.36 2.38
N GLN A 184 29.24 -11.55 1.28
CA GLN A 184 28.89 -10.49 0.36
C GLN A 184 27.38 -10.51 0.18
N ALA A 185 26.77 -9.33 0.16
CA ALA A 185 25.34 -9.17 0.04
C ALA A 185 24.98 -8.12 -1.02
N TRP A 186 23.86 -8.36 -1.70
CA TRP A 186 23.29 -7.48 -2.70
C TRP A 186 21.80 -7.33 -2.44
N ASN A 187 21.33 -6.09 -2.52
CA ASN A 187 19.91 -5.80 -2.47
C ASN A 187 19.37 -5.67 -3.87
N TYR A 188 18.24 -6.33 -4.12
CA TYR A 188 17.42 -6.13 -5.30
C TYR A 188 16.16 -5.35 -4.91
N TYR A 189 15.70 -4.47 -5.78
CA TYR A 189 14.54 -3.61 -5.52
C TYR A 189 13.53 -3.76 -6.63
N LEU A 190 12.31 -4.15 -6.26
CA LEU A 190 11.15 -4.14 -7.12
C LEU A 190 10.42 -2.81 -6.95
N SER A 191 10.39 -2.00 -8.02
CA SER A 191 9.64 -0.74 -8.09
C SER A 191 8.93 -0.60 -9.44
N LEU A 192 7.99 0.34 -9.52
CA LEU A 192 7.41 0.76 -10.80
C LEU A 192 8.37 1.73 -11.51
N LYS A 193 8.43 1.65 -12.85
CA LYS A 193 9.14 2.62 -13.70
C LYS A 193 8.44 3.98 -13.80
N ALA A 194 7.15 4.02 -13.48
CA ALA A 194 6.35 5.21 -13.64
C ALA A 194 6.69 6.25 -12.55
N ASP A 195 7.22 7.42 -12.93
CA ASP A 195 7.64 8.46 -11.99
C ASP A 195 6.53 8.93 -11.02
N GLU A 196 5.28 8.91 -11.49
CA GLU A 196 4.10 9.36 -10.73
C GLU A 196 3.33 8.20 -10.08
N ASN A 197 3.85 6.97 -10.09
CA ASN A 197 3.20 5.81 -9.49
C ASN A 197 4.20 4.94 -8.71
N ASP A 198 3.72 4.29 -7.66
CA ASP A 198 4.56 3.53 -6.75
C ASP A 198 3.75 2.38 -6.17
N PHE A 199 4.45 1.28 -5.89
CA PHE A 199 3.86 0.17 -5.14
C PHE A 199 3.81 0.56 -3.67
N VAL A 200 2.63 0.41 -3.05
CA VAL A 200 2.38 0.79 -1.65
C VAL A 200 2.03 -0.40 -0.77
N SER A 201 1.77 -1.56 -1.36
CA SER A 201 1.40 -2.78 -0.64
C SER A 201 1.94 -4.00 -1.35
N PHE A 202 2.54 -4.90 -0.59
CA PHE A 202 3.13 -6.14 -1.08
C PHE A 202 2.61 -7.32 -0.27
N SER A 203 2.46 -8.46 -0.94
CA SER A 203 2.36 -9.75 -0.27
C SER A 203 3.29 -10.75 -0.94
N ALA A 204 3.95 -11.56 -0.12
CA ALA A 204 4.82 -12.62 -0.58
C ALA A 204 4.28 -13.98 -0.13
N SER A 205 4.50 -15.00 -0.95
CA SER A 205 4.17 -16.38 -0.64
C SER A 205 5.22 -17.32 -1.20
N ARG A 206 5.26 -18.56 -0.69
CA ARG A 206 6.29 -19.56 -0.98
C ARG A 206 7.67 -19.13 -0.49
N CYS A 207 7.69 -18.63 0.74
CA CYS A 207 8.87 -18.27 1.49
C CYS A 207 8.68 -18.73 2.95
N TYR A 208 9.77 -19.02 3.63
CA TYR A 208 9.77 -19.28 5.06
C TYR A 208 9.86 -17.96 5.83
N THR A 209 9.24 -17.90 7.00
CA THR A 209 9.32 -16.72 7.86
C THR A 209 9.25 -17.12 9.32
N ASP A 210 10.16 -16.59 10.15
CA ASP A 210 10.27 -16.87 11.59
C ASP A 210 10.67 -15.62 12.38
N ALA A 211 10.75 -15.76 13.70
CA ALA A 211 11.44 -14.81 14.56
C ALA A 211 12.93 -14.69 14.18
N GLY A 212 13.28 -13.63 13.46
CA GLY A 212 14.66 -13.29 13.10
C GLY A 212 14.95 -13.20 11.61
N TYR A 213 14.08 -13.73 10.74
CA TYR A 213 14.18 -13.55 9.29
C TYR A 213 12.80 -13.61 8.63
N ASP A 214 12.56 -12.69 7.69
CA ASP A 214 11.34 -12.65 6.90
C ASP A 214 11.64 -13.10 5.46
N GLY A 215 10.73 -13.91 4.91
CA GLY A 215 10.72 -14.21 3.49
C GLY A 215 11.95 -14.94 2.94
N PHE A 216 12.58 -15.84 3.68
CA PHE A 216 13.65 -16.68 3.12
C PHE A 216 13.07 -17.66 2.10
N PHE A 217 13.55 -17.61 0.85
CA PHE A 217 12.90 -18.32 -0.26
C PHE A 217 13.83 -19.15 -1.16
N ALA A 218 15.13 -19.12 -0.94
CA ALA A 218 16.06 -20.01 -1.64
C ALA A 218 17.38 -20.15 -0.88
N TYR A 219 17.98 -21.33 -0.98
CA TYR A 219 19.39 -21.52 -0.64
C TYR A 219 20.06 -22.64 -1.42
N ASP A 220 21.36 -22.50 -1.59
CA ASP A 220 22.25 -23.54 -2.10
C ASP A 220 23.56 -23.54 -1.32
N ILE A 221 24.03 -24.73 -0.98
CA ILE A 221 25.36 -24.93 -0.45
C ILE A 221 26.17 -25.74 -1.46
N THR A 222 27.16 -25.09 -2.06
CA THR A 222 28.06 -25.72 -3.03
C THR A 222 29.48 -25.88 -2.44
N PRO A 223 30.01 -27.12 -2.37
CA PRO A 223 31.38 -27.34 -1.96
C PRO A 223 32.37 -26.81 -3.02
N ASP A 224 33.37 -26.04 -2.59
CA ASP A 224 34.47 -25.58 -3.45
C ASP A 224 35.81 -25.58 -2.69
N GLY A 225 36.79 -26.35 -3.18
CA GLY A 225 38.17 -26.28 -2.69
C GLY A 225 38.37 -26.54 -1.18
N GLY A 226 37.47 -27.28 -0.53
CA GLY A 226 37.50 -27.52 0.93
C GLY A 226 36.81 -26.44 1.77
N ARG A 227 36.11 -25.51 1.12
CA ARG A 227 35.14 -24.59 1.71
C ARG A 227 33.76 -24.96 1.23
N ASP A 228 32.76 -24.55 1.98
CA ASP A 228 31.39 -24.60 1.51
C ASP A 228 30.95 -23.17 1.19
N ASN A 229 30.36 -22.94 0.03
CA ASN A 229 29.74 -21.67 -0.35
C ASN A 229 28.26 -21.75 -0.02
N PHE A 230 27.77 -20.82 0.79
CA PHE A 230 26.35 -20.63 1.03
C PHE A 230 25.83 -19.51 0.14
N TYR A 231 24.75 -19.80 -0.58
CA TYR A 231 23.95 -18.83 -1.29
C TYR A 231 22.56 -18.79 -0.64
N GLY A 232 22.04 -17.59 -0.40
CA GLY A 232 20.74 -17.40 0.24
C GLY A 232 19.97 -16.24 -0.36
N ALA A 233 18.64 -16.35 -0.39
CA ALA A 233 17.77 -15.32 -0.89
C ALA A 233 16.60 -15.03 0.06
N TYR A 234 16.36 -13.73 0.28
CA TYR A 234 15.40 -13.20 1.25
C TYR A 234 14.50 -12.14 0.59
N VAL A 235 13.24 -12.06 1.00
CA VAL A 235 12.32 -10.96 0.68
C VAL A 235 11.83 -10.27 1.95
N TRP A 236 11.90 -8.95 2.00
CA TRP A 236 11.58 -8.16 3.20
C TRP A 236 10.18 -7.54 3.13
N PHE A 237 9.16 -8.33 2.80
CA PHE A 237 7.81 -7.84 2.42
C PHE A 237 6.92 -7.31 3.56
N ARG A 238 7.31 -7.50 4.82
CA ARG A 238 6.51 -7.08 5.99
C ARG A 238 6.79 -5.63 6.37
N GLU A 239 6.50 -4.74 5.42
CA GLU A 239 6.54 -3.27 5.51
C GLU A 239 7.91 -2.64 5.91
N PRO A 240 8.21 -1.39 5.50
CA PRO A 240 9.41 -0.71 5.99
C PRO A 240 9.30 -0.14 7.43
N HIS A 241 8.21 -0.34 8.20
CA HIS A 241 7.91 0.50 9.38
C HIS A 241 7.38 -0.16 10.67
N ASP A 242 7.58 -1.45 10.92
CA ASP A 242 7.49 -1.94 12.31
C ASP A 242 8.71 -2.80 12.66
N SER A 243 9.52 -2.24 13.54
CA SER A 243 10.86 -2.70 13.85
C SER A 243 10.87 -4.01 14.63
N ALA A 244 10.79 -5.14 13.95
CA ALA A 244 11.53 -6.32 14.44
C ALA A 244 13.05 -6.12 14.25
N TYR A 245 13.47 -5.23 13.32
CA TYR A 245 14.85 -5.12 12.83
C TYR A 245 15.45 -3.70 12.81
N TYR A 246 14.65 -2.67 13.10
CA TYR A 246 15.17 -1.30 13.18
C TYR A 246 15.75 -1.05 14.57
N SER A 247 17.05 -0.74 14.60
CA SER A 247 17.71 -0.26 15.80
C SER A 247 17.74 1.27 15.74
N PRO A 248 17.06 1.98 16.66
CA PRO A 248 17.12 3.44 16.74
C PRO A 248 18.55 3.98 16.95
N GLN A 249 19.50 3.13 17.35
CA GLN A 249 20.90 3.51 17.61
C GLN A 249 21.71 3.68 16.33
N ASP A 250 21.38 2.94 15.26
CA ASP A 250 22.20 2.84 14.05
C ASP A 250 21.57 3.54 12.82
N GLY A 251 20.34 4.04 12.93
CA GLY A 251 19.67 4.86 11.90
C GLY A 251 19.22 4.10 10.64
N HIS A 252 19.29 2.77 10.61
CA HIS A 252 18.94 1.92 9.47
C HIS A 252 18.24 0.62 9.90
N SER A 253 17.56 -0.04 8.96
CA SER A 253 17.00 -1.39 9.12
C SER A 253 18.04 -2.46 8.73
N ARG A 254 18.17 -3.50 9.55
CA ARG A 254 19.11 -4.61 9.29
C ARG A 254 18.40 -5.95 9.15
N GLY A 255 18.46 -6.56 7.98
CA GLY A 255 17.95 -7.90 7.74
C GLY A 255 18.97 -8.95 8.15
N GLN A 256 18.60 -9.94 8.96
CA GLN A 256 19.47 -11.07 9.23
C GLN A 256 19.57 -11.94 7.98
N ILE A 257 20.73 -11.93 7.32
CA ILE A 257 20.99 -12.70 6.09
C ILE A 257 21.69 -14.02 6.39
N VAL A 258 22.26 -14.13 7.58
CA VAL A 258 22.95 -15.31 8.06
C VAL A 258 22.77 -15.43 9.56
N ASN A 259 22.41 -16.62 10.04
CA ASN A 259 22.38 -16.96 11.46
C ASN A 259 22.85 -18.40 11.60
N PHE A 260 23.99 -18.69 12.23
CA PHE A 260 24.53 -20.06 12.37
C PHE A 260 24.94 -20.37 13.83
N PRO A 261 24.05 -20.95 14.66
CA PRO A 261 24.25 -21.04 16.10
C PRO A 261 24.95 -22.30 16.60
N ALA A 262 25.19 -23.32 15.76
CA ALA A 262 25.61 -24.64 16.28
C ALA A 262 27.13 -24.90 16.31
N VAL A 263 27.91 -24.40 15.35
CA VAL A 263 29.36 -24.73 15.25
C VAL A 263 30.26 -23.50 15.09
N ASN A 264 29.86 -22.53 14.26
CA ASN A 264 30.67 -21.32 14.02
C ASN A 264 30.22 -20.10 14.84
N ALA A 265 29.08 -20.19 15.55
CA ALA A 265 28.49 -19.11 16.35
C ALA A 265 28.51 -17.75 15.62
N TRP A 266 28.24 -17.77 14.31
CA TRP A 266 28.40 -16.63 13.43
C TRP A 266 27.05 -16.25 12.83
N CYS A 267 26.71 -14.98 12.92
CA CYS A 267 25.56 -14.39 12.26
C CYS A 267 26.00 -13.10 11.58
N ASP A 268 25.28 -12.71 10.53
CA ASP A 268 25.52 -11.45 9.85
C ASP A 268 24.22 -10.88 9.32
N TYR A 269 24.28 -9.57 9.08
CA TYR A 269 23.13 -8.76 8.77
C TYR A 269 23.48 -7.88 7.58
N ALA A 270 22.59 -7.77 6.61
CA ALA A 270 22.69 -6.77 5.56
C ALA A 270 21.94 -5.50 5.98
N THR A 271 22.44 -4.35 5.55
CA THR A 271 21.60 -3.14 5.49
C THR A 271 20.53 -3.37 4.42
N ILE A 272 19.27 -3.14 4.76
CA ILE A 272 18.11 -3.27 3.86
C ILE A 272 17.35 -1.95 3.80
N TYR A 273 16.59 -1.72 2.73
CA TYR A 273 15.83 -0.48 2.54
C TYR A 273 16.71 0.79 2.63
N ASP A 274 17.86 0.73 1.95
CA ASP A 274 18.93 1.73 1.95
C ASP A 274 18.82 2.78 0.83
N ARG A 275 17.76 2.75 0.01
CA ARG A 275 17.46 3.82 -0.96
C ARG A 275 16.48 4.84 -0.38
N GLU A 276 16.52 6.05 -0.95
CA GLU A 276 15.50 7.07 -0.69
C GLU A 276 14.09 6.54 -0.96
N HIS A 277 13.11 6.97 -0.17
CA HIS A 277 11.72 6.56 -0.29
C HIS A 277 11.50 5.03 -0.18
N PRO A 278 11.92 4.40 0.93
CA PRO A 278 11.78 2.95 1.15
C PRO A 278 10.34 2.43 1.09
N GLU A 279 9.36 3.32 1.27
CA GLU A 279 7.94 3.02 1.11
C GLU A 279 7.52 2.66 -0.34
N ARG A 280 8.35 2.95 -1.35
CA ARG A 280 7.99 2.82 -2.78
C ARG A 280 8.49 1.55 -3.47
N TYR A 281 9.24 0.71 -2.78
CA TYR A 281 9.85 -0.48 -3.35
C TYR A 281 9.86 -1.65 -2.38
N LEU A 282 9.92 -2.86 -2.94
CA LEU A 282 10.13 -4.08 -2.17
C LEU A 282 11.59 -4.51 -2.25
N CYS A 283 12.24 -4.67 -1.10
CA CYS A 283 13.62 -5.10 -1.00
C CYS A 283 13.73 -6.62 -0.94
N PHE A 284 14.69 -7.15 -1.68
CA PHE A 284 15.18 -8.52 -1.57
C PHE A 284 16.66 -8.46 -1.25
N THR A 285 17.18 -9.48 -0.58
CA THR A 285 18.61 -9.61 -0.36
C THR A 285 19.09 -10.96 -0.84
N TRP A 286 20.11 -10.92 -1.68
CA TRP A 286 20.90 -12.06 -2.09
C TRP A 286 22.21 -12.04 -1.32
N VAL A 287 22.61 -13.19 -0.77
CA VAL A 287 23.85 -13.33 0.00
C VAL A 287 24.68 -14.47 -0.55
N HIS A 288 25.98 -14.24 -0.65
CA HIS A 288 26.99 -15.26 -0.83
C HIS A 288 27.94 -15.24 0.36
N SER A 289 28.10 -16.38 1.03
CA SER A 289 29.04 -16.53 2.13
C SER A 289 29.97 -17.72 1.88
N THR A 290 31.24 -17.61 2.26
CA THR A 290 32.19 -18.73 2.22
C THR A 290 32.69 -18.98 3.62
N ALA A 291 32.66 -20.24 4.08
CA ALA A 291 33.23 -20.63 5.36
C ALA A 291 34.16 -21.83 5.19
N GLY A 292 35.25 -21.83 5.96
CA GLY A 292 36.03 -23.05 6.17
C GLY A 292 35.37 -23.92 7.23
N GLY A 293 34.86 -25.10 6.86
CA GLY A 293 34.53 -26.17 7.82
C GLY A 293 33.06 -26.57 8.00
N GLY A 294 32.22 -26.64 6.95
CA GLY A 294 30.84 -27.13 7.09
C GLY A 294 29.85 -26.02 7.47
N TRP A 295 28.69 -25.98 6.81
CA TRP A 295 27.58 -25.12 7.23
C TRP A 295 26.61 -25.84 8.16
N HIS A 296 26.11 -25.10 9.16
CA HIS A 296 25.02 -25.53 10.02
C HIS A 296 23.99 -24.40 10.13
N ILE A 297 22.91 -24.51 9.33
CA ILE A 297 21.79 -23.58 9.34
C ILE A 297 20.87 -23.94 10.53
N PRO A 298 20.45 -22.98 11.38
CA PRO A 298 19.44 -23.19 12.37
C PRO A 298 18.05 -23.14 11.74
N ASN A 299 17.23 -24.14 12.06
CA ASN A 299 15.80 -24.06 12.40
C ASN A 299 15.14 -25.43 12.21
N GLY A 300 15.76 -26.46 12.80
CA GLY A 300 15.44 -27.86 12.53
C GLY A 300 16.27 -28.41 11.38
N PRO A 301 16.27 -29.74 11.14
CA PRO A 301 17.06 -30.30 10.05
C PRO A 301 16.55 -29.68 8.74
N MET A 302 17.37 -28.91 8.04
CA MET A 302 17.31 -28.88 6.58
C MET A 302 18.05 -30.15 6.16
N PRO A 303 17.36 -31.27 5.87
CA PRO A 303 18.01 -32.52 5.50
C PRO A 303 18.69 -32.43 4.12
N VAL A 304 18.52 -31.31 3.43
CA VAL A 304 18.96 -31.06 2.06
C VAL A 304 19.89 -29.85 2.03
N TRP A 305 20.94 -29.94 1.23
CA TRP A 305 21.95 -28.88 1.04
C TRP A 305 21.48 -27.76 0.09
N ARG A 306 20.27 -27.89 -0.46
CA ARG A 306 19.65 -26.94 -1.37
C ARG A 306 18.14 -27.01 -1.28
N GLU A 307 17.49 -25.87 -1.40
CA GLU A 307 16.04 -25.77 -1.55
C GLU A 307 15.69 -24.47 -2.26
N TYR A 308 14.79 -24.56 -3.23
CA TYR A 308 14.37 -23.43 -4.04
C TYR A 308 12.85 -23.40 -4.07
N TRP A 309 12.27 -22.24 -3.77
CA TRP A 309 10.86 -22.01 -3.97
C TRP A 309 10.66 -20.95 -5.05
N PRO A 310 9.75 -21.19 -6.02
CA PRO A 310 9.35 -20.16 -6.99
C PRO A 310 8.47 -19.13 -6.27
N MET A 311 9.13 -18.19 -5.60
CA MET A 311 8.51 -17.20 -4.74
C MET A 311 7.55 -16.33 -5.53
N LYS A 312 6.33 -16.16 -5.03
CA LYS A 312 5.30 -15.33 -5.66
C LYS A 312 5.10 -14.04 -4.88
N ILE A 313 5.15 -12.92 -5.58
CA ILE A 313 4.92 -11.57 -5.09
C ILE A 313 3.66 -11.01 -5.74
N VAL A 314 2.79 -10.41 -4.94
CA VAL A 314 1.67 -9.59 -5.42
C VAL A 314 1.90 -8.17 -4.91
N ALA A 315 2.14 -7.25 -5.83
CA ALA A 315 2.36 -5.84 -5.55
C ALA A 315 1.17 -5.01 -6.00
N ASN A 316 0.71 -4.09 -5.16
CA ASN A 316 -0.39 -3.18 -5.47
C ASN A 316 0.14 -1.75 -5.51
N ASP A 317 -0.21 -1.01 -6.55
CA ASP A 317 0.12 0.41 -6.65
C ASP A 317 -0.79 1.26 -5.75
N LYS A 318 -0.48 2.56 -5.60
CA LYS A 318 -1.29 3.49 -4.79
C LYS A 318 -2.73 3.69 -5.26
N TYR A 319 -3.08 3.15 -6.43
CA TYR A 319 -4.44 3.14 -6.97
C TYR A 319 -5.12 1.77 -6.83
N GLY A 320 -4.43 0.76 -6.26
CA GLY A 320 -4.95 -0.60 -6.07
C GLY A 320 -4.89 -1.48 -7.32
N ASN A 321 -4.19 -1.04 -8.38
CA ASN A 321 -3.87 -1.90 -9.52
C ASN A 321 -2.78 -2.89 -9.14
N THR A 322 -2.80 -4.08 -9.76
CA THR A 322 -2.01 -5.23 -9.27
C THR A 322 -0.98 -5.69 -10.29
N GLY A 323 0.24 -5.94 -9.83
CA GLY A 323 1.23 -6.77 -10.52
C GLY A 323 1.44 -8.08 -9.78
N THR A 324 1.61 -9.18 -10.52
CA THR A 324 2.03 -10.47 -9.94
C THR A 324 3.35 -10.87 -10.55
N PHE A 325 4.33 -11.13 -9.69
CA PHE A 325 5.69 -11.42 -10.08
C PHE A 325 6.20 -12.68 -9.39
N TRP A 326 7.20 -13.31 -10.00
CA TRP A 326 7.86 -14.49 -9.48
C TRP A 326 9.36 -14.29 -9.48
N VAL A 327 10.03 -14.73 -8.42
CA VAL A 327 11.49 -14.78 -8.35
C VAL A 327 11.89 -16.25 -8.33
N ASP A 328 12.71 -16.68 -9.28
CA ASP A 328 13.17 -18.07 -9.33
C ASP A 328 14.29 -18.27 -8.31
N GLY A 329 14.03 -19.11 -7.31
CA GLY A 329 15.04 -19.50 -6.33
C GLY A 329 16.16 -20.36 -6.92
N SER A 330 15.94 -21.00 -8.08
CA SER A 330 16.94 -21.87 -8.71
C SER A 330 18.16 -21.09 -9.24
N ASP A 331 18.00 -19.80 -9.49
CA ASP A 331 19.07 -18.89 -9.95
C ASP A 331 19.98 -18.40 -8.81
N VAL A 332 19.70 -18.77 -7.55
CA VAL A 332 20.37 -18.24 -6.33
C VAL A 332 21.89 -18.41 -6.30
N THR A 333 22.49 -19.24 -7.15
CA THR A 333 23.95 -19.36 -7.20
C THR A 333 24.63 -18.25 -8.00
N ASP A 334 23.89 -17.56 -8.88
CA ASP A 334 24.40 -16.51 -9.76
C ASP A 334 23.79 -15.13 -9.45
N ALA A 335 22.45 -15.04 -9.42
CA ALA A 335 21.70 -13.79 -9.24
C ALA A 335 20.25 -14.05 -8.82
N LEU A 336 19.46 -12.98 -8.64
CA LEU A 336 18.00 -13.10 -8.51
C LEU A 336 17.34 -12.54 -9.76
N ASP A 337 16.61 -13.40 -10.48
CA ASP A 337 15.82 -13.00 -11.63
C ASP A 337 14.32 -12.94 -11.30
N ILE A 338 13.65 -11.96 -11.91
CA ILE A 338 12.22 -11.70 -11.71
C ILE A 338 11.43 -11.83 -13.02
N TYR A 339 10.28 -12.48 -12.92
CA TYR A 339 9.40 -12.86 -14.01
C TYR A 339 7.95 -12.40 -13.74
N ASP A 340 7.16 -12.21 -14.78
CA ASP A 340 5.71 -11.95 -14.73
C ASP A 340 4.87 -13.20 -15.04
N ARG A 341 5.49 -14.37 -14.95
CA ARG A 341 4.87 -15.69 -15.00
C ARG A 341 5.62 -16.65 -14.07
N GLU A 342 4.95 -17.71 -13.66
CA GLU A 342 5.59 -18.77 -12.88
C GLU A 342 6.70 -19.44 -13.72
N PRO A 343 7.96 -19.46 -13.25
CA PRO A 343 9.09 -20.04 -13.96
C PRO A 343 9.04 -21.58 -14.02
#